data_AF-A0A946THG5-F1
#
_entry.id   AF-A0A946THG5-F1
#
_cell.length_a   1.000
_cell.length_b   1.000
_cell.length_c   1.000
_cell.angle_alpha   90.00
_cell.angle_beta   90.00
_cell.angle_gamma   90.00
#
_symmetry.space_group_name_H-M   'P 1'
#
loop_
_entity.id
_entity.type
_entity.pdbx_description
1 polymer ?
#
loop_
_entity_poly.entity_id
_entity_poly.type
_entity_poly.pdbx_seq_one_letter_code
_entity_poly.pdbx_strand_id
1 'polypeptide(L)'
;MKNLSLILSIGILTFSFLGVVSLHAEEANADDCIYEVENELAREHRIFRTILFGHDRAEDLNVGAVEYEIDGSIWYKIDANQWRSVSDGFVDTTHYNALINNRSEITAEFGRPDRKGIFETKRVTTSELIPYIGTSLHAFQCRLLLLCETVNVSKAHDEDTSVEIDVSYPGCMQETRESIPECHINNERPISDDIMIVNNCEEAITQLLEQEAEIIDLAIQYDAAYRTLLQIAGNVDIFIQEFHWPMTHSLRQAIDVMGSFGRIPCFLSSCEAYPPLD
;
A
#
# COMPACT_ATOMS: atom_id res chain seq x y z
N MET A 1 58.27 -5.16 -61.54
CA MET A 1 58.58 -6.38 -60.76
C MET A 1 57.93 -6.28 -59.39
N LYS A 2 56.90 -7.10 -59.18
CA LYS A 2 56.67 -7.91 -57.95
C LYS A 2 56.60 -7.12 -56.63
N ASN A 3 55.40 -6.88 -56.11
CA ASN A 3 54.70 -7.79 -55.19
C ASN A 3 55.64 -8.41 -54.15
N LEU A 4 55.61 -7.87 -52.93
CA LEU A 4 55.87 -8.49 -51.61
C LEU A 4 56.46 -7.41 -50.69
N SER A 5 55.63 -6.68 -49.93
CA SER A 5 56.03 -6.13 -48.62
C SER A 5 54.85 -5.47 -47.89
N LEU A 6 53.65 -6.08 -47.95
CA LEU A 6 52.45 -5.51 -47.33
C LEU A 6 51.63 -6.60 -46.62
N ILE A 7 52.30 -7.53 -45.95
CA ILE A 7 51.70 -8.49 -45.02
C ILE A 7 52.76 -8.85 -43.97
N LEU A 8 53.21 -7.90 -43.15
CA LEU A 8 53.98 -8.20 -41.94
C LEU A 8 53.98 -7.03 -40.94
N SER A 9 52.81 -6.45 -40.67
CA SER A 9 52.62 -5.43 -39.63
C SER A 9 51.27 -5.53 -38.92
N ILE A 10 50.66 -6.73 -38.94
CA ILE A 10 49.47 -7.08 -38.15
C ILE A 10 49.85 -8.29 -37.31
N GLY A 11 50.52 -8.01 -36.20
CA GLY A 11 50.99 -9.03 -35.27
C GLY A 11 51.87 -8.35 -34.26
N ILE A 12 51.49 -8.42 -32.99
CA ILE A 12 52.06 -7.71 -31.83
C ILE A 12 51.37 -6.35 -31.57
N LEU A 13 50.06 -6.39 -31.32
CA LEU A 13 49.33 -5.39 -30.52
C LEU A 13 48.14 -6.05 -29.80
N THR A 14 48.37 -7.26 -29.30
CA THR A 14 47.43 -8.04 -28.49
C THR A 14 48.22 -8.67 -27.35
N PHE A 15 48.69 -7.83 -26.43
CA PHE A 15 49.17 -8.26 -25.13
C PHE A 15 48.96 -7.11 -24.14
N SER A 16 48.27 -7.42 -23.04
CA SER A 16 48.20 -6.63 -21.81
C SER A 16 47.21 -5.46 -21.76
N PHE A 17 45.93 -5.75 -21.98
CA PHE A 17 44.86 -5.17 -21.15
C PHE A 17 44.08 -6.32 -20.49
N LEU A 18 44.81 -7.16 -19.74
CA LEU A 18 44.22 -7.80 -18.58
C LEU A 18 44.05 -6.67 -17.56
N GLY A 19 42.96 -5.93 -17.71
CA GLY A 19 42.42 -5.14 -16.62
C GLY A 19 42.29 -6.09 -15.45
N VAL A 20 43.07 -5.83 -14.41
CA VAL A 20 42.91 -6.43 -13.11
C VAL A 20 41.45 -6.22 -12.77
N VAL A 21 40.64 -7.28 -12.87
CA VAL A 21 39.40 -7.34 -12.11
C VAL A 21 39.91 -7.38 -10.69
N SER A 22 40.11 -6.20 -10.09
CA SER A 22 40.09 -6.12 -8.64
C SER A 22 38.72 -6.65 -8.26
N LEU A 23 38.69 -7.91 -7.82
CA LEU A 23 37.81 -8.26 -6.71
C LEU A 23 38.12 -7.22 -5.63
N HIS A 24 37.38 -6.12 -5.62
CA HIS A 24 37.15 -5.43 -4.38
C HIS A 24 36.35 -6.44 -3.56
N ALA A 25 36.93 -6.89 -2.44
CA ALA A 25 36.09 -7.31 -1.35
C ALA A 25 35.16 -6.11 -1.08
N GLU A 26 33.87 -6.32 -1.29
CA GLU A 26 32.83 -5.31 -1.12
C GLU A 26 32.75 -5.03 0.39
N GLU A 27 33.44 -3.99 0.84
CA GLU A 27 33.18 -3.38 2.15
C GLU A 27 31.70 -2.97 2.13
N ALA A 28 30.87 -3.53 3.03
CA ALA A 28 29.48 -3.15 3.14
C ALA A 28 29.35 -1.61 3.09
N ASN A 29 28.60 -1.06 2.13
CA ASN A 29 28.53 0.37 1.94
C ASN A 29 27.44 0.96 2.86
N ALA A 30 27.59 2.21 3.31
CA ALA A 30 26.51 2.90 4.02
C ALA A 30 25.21 2.94 3.19
N ASP A 31 25.37 3.02 1.87
CA ASP A 31 24.27 2.96 0.91
C ASP A 31 23.57 1.59 0.91
N ASP A 32 24.28 0.48 1.13
CA ASP A 32 23.70 -0.87 1.15
C ASP A 32 22.83 -1.06 2.40
N CYS A 33 23.33 -0.59 3.55
CA CYS A 33 22.54 -0.56 4.78
C CYS A 33 21.30 0.32 4.62
N ILE A 34 21.43 1.51 4.02
CA ILE A 34 20.29 2.40 3.76
C ILE A 34 19.26 1.71 2.86
N TYR A 35 19.72 1.05 1.79
CA TYR A 35 18.85 0.32 0.87
C TYR A 35 18.07 -0.79 1.59
N GLU A 36 18.73 -1.58 2.44
CA GLU A 36 18.06 -2.66 3.16
C GLU A 36 17.07 -2.12 4.21
N VAL A 37 17.41 -1.02 4.88
CA VAL A 37 16.49 -0.32 5.78
C VAL A 37 15.25 0.17 5.04
N GLU A 38 15.41 0.77 3.86
CA GLU A 38 14.29 1.20 3.03
C GLU A 38 13.42 0.02 2.57
N ASN A 39 14.02 -1.12 2.28
CA ASN A 39 13.32 -2.34 1.91
C ASN A 39 12.45 -2.88 3.07
N GLU A 40 13.01 -2.95 4.29
CA GLU A 40 12.26 -3.35 5.49
C GLU A 40 11.17 -2.34 5.86
N LEU A 41 11.43 -1.03 5.73
CA LEU A 41 10.42 0.01 5.91
C LEU A 41 9.25 -0.17 4.92
N ALA A 42 9.56 -0.46 3.66
CA ALA A 42 8.56 -0.73 2.64
C ALA A 42 7.76 -2.01 2.93
N ARG A 43 8.41 -3.06 3.45
CA ARG A 43 7.74 -4.29 3.90
C ARG A 43 6.77 -4.02 5.04
N GLU A 44 7.20 -3.32 6.08
CA GLU A 44 6.36 -2.95 7.22
C GLU A 44 5.14 -2.09 6.79
N HIS A 45 5.36 -1.22 5.81
CA HIS A 45 4.30 -0.40 5.21
C HIS A 45 3.26 -1.24 4.46
N ARG A 46 3.69 -2.23 3.66
CA ARG A 46 2.79 -3.19 2.98
C ARG A 46 1.98 -4.01 3.98
N ILE A 47 2.62 -4.50 5.05
CA ILE A 47 1.94 -5.23 6.13
C ILE A 47 0.89 -4.35 6.80
N PHE A 48 1.23 -3.10 7.12
CA PHE A 48 0.29 -2.15 7.71
C PHE A 48 -0.92 -1.88 6.81
N ARG A 49 -0.70 -1.62 5.51
CA ARG A 49 -1.80 -1.41 4.56
C ARG A 49 -2.67 -2.65 4.41
N THR A 50 -2.09 -3.85 4.46
CA THR A 50 -2.84 -5.11 4.47
C THR A 50 -3.74 -5.24 5.71
N ILE A 51 -3.33 -4.72 6.87
CA ILE A 51 -4.19 -4.67 8.06
C ILE A 51 -5.39 -3.74 7.84
N LEU A 52 -5.19 -2.59 7.21
CA LEU A 52 -6.25 -1.61 6.97
C LEU A 52 -7.24 -2.04 5.88
N PHE A 53 -6.72 -2.42 4.71
CA PHE A 53 -7.52 -2.63 3.50
C PHE A 53 -7.79 -4.10 3.19
N GLY A 54 -7.02 -5.01 3.78
CA GLY A 54 -7.13 -6.44 3.51
C GLY A 54 -6.19 -6.89 2.40
N HIS A 55 -6.24 -8.18 2.14
CA HIS A 55 -5.45 -8.87 1.15
C HIS A 55 -6.22 -10.10 0.67
N ASP A 56 -6.41 -10.17 -0.65
CA ASP A 56 -7.08 -11.27 -1.33
C ASP A 56 -6.07 -12.34 -1.73
N ARG A 57 -6.57 -13.55 -1.98
CA ARG A 57 -5.73 -14.64 -2.47
C ARG A 57 -5.23 -14.35 -3.87
N ALA A 58 -4.08 -14.93 -4.20
CA ALA A 58 -3.51 -14.88 -5.54
C ALA A 58 -4.47 -15.30 -6.65
N GLU A 59 -5.43 -16.19 -6.37
CA GLU A 59 -6.46 -16.62 -7.32
C GLU A 59 -7.51 -15.55 -7.63
N ASP A 60 -7.89 -14.76 -6.62
CA ASP A 60 -8.94 -13.74 -6.70
C ASP A 60 -8.42 -12.38 -7.22
N LEU A 61 -7.11 -12.19 -7.19
CA LEU A 61 -6.47 -10.97 -7.72
C LEU A 61 -6.59 -10.85 -9.24
N ASN A 62 -6.73 -9.60 -9.72
CA ASN A 62 -6.80 -9.32 -11.14
C ASN A 62 -5.43 -9.43 -11.82
N VAL A 63 -5.42 -9.68 -13.13
CA VAL A 63 -4.19 -9.57 -13.94
C VAL A 63 -3.63 -8.14 -13.80
N GLY A 64 -2.33 -8.04 -13.54
CA GLY A 64 -1.65 -6.79 -13.19
C GLY A 64 -1.48 -6.54 -11.69
N ALA A 65 -2.06 -7.39 -10.83
CA ALA A 65 -1.78 -7.34 -9.40
C ALA A 65 -0.30 -7.64 -9.10
N VAL A 66 0.23 -7.06 -8.03
CA VAL A 66 1.63 -7.21 -7.60
C VAL A 66 1.64 -7.81 -6.21
N GLU A 67 2.52 -8.79 -6.01
CA GLU A 67 2.75 -9.53 -4.78
C GLU A 67 4.23 -9.52 -4.43
N TYR A 68 4.50 -9.63 -3.13
CA TYR A 68 5.86 -9.65 -2.58
C TYR A 68 6.06 -10.95 -1.80
N GLU A 69 7.16 -11.64 -2.07
CA GLU A 69 7.60 -12.80 -1.29
C GLU A 69 8.46 -12.36 -0.10
N ILE A 70 8.68 -13.27 0.86
CA ILE A 70 9.42 -13.03 2.11
C ILE A 70 10.83 -12.48 1.86
N ASP A 71 11.45 -12.85 0.74
CA ASP A 71 12.77 -12.43 0.32
C ASP A 71 12.79 -11.06 -0.39
N GLY A 72 11.65 -10.35 -0.43
CA GLY A 72 11.50 -9.09 -1.15
C GLY A 72 11.30 -9.27 -2.66
N SER A 73 11.21 -10.52 -3.17
CA SER A 73 10.97 -10.76 -4.59
C SER A 73 9.60 -10.26 -5.02
N ILE A 74 9.56 -9.51 -6.12
CA ILE A 74 8.38 -8.84 -6.67
C ILE A 74 7.81 -9.69 -7.80
N TRP A 75 6.54 -10.06 -7.65
CA TRP A 75 5.80 -10.87 -8.59
C TRP A 75 4.59 -10.11 -9.10
N TYR A 76 4.36 -10.12 -10.40
CA TYR A 76 3.14 -9.53 -10.97
C TYR A 76 2.33 -10.56 -11.75
N LYS A 77 1.01 -10.50 -11.61
CA LYS A 77 0.09 -11.45 -12.22
C LYS A 77 -0.05 -11.18 -13.71
N ILE A 78 0.32 -12.14 -14.55
CA ILE A 78 0.24 -12.04 -16.02
C ILE A 78 -0.97 -12.76 -16.61
N ASP A 79 -1.48 -13.78 -15.92
CA ASP A 79 -2.65 -14.56 -16.33
C ASP A 79 -3.37 -15.11 -15.08
N ALA A 80 -4.52 -15.77 -15.25
CA ALA A 80 -5.38 -16.27 -14.17
C ALA A 80 -4.63 -17.11 -13.11
N ASN A 81 -3.60 -17.85 -13.51
CA ASN A 81 -2.78 -18.69 -12.63
C ASN A 81 -1.28 -18.56 -12.92
N GLN A 82 -0.85 -17.41 -13.44
CA GLN A 82 0.55 -17.18 -13.76
C GLN A 82 1.02 -15.83 -13.24
N TRP A 83 2.15 -15.87 -12.57
CA TRP A 83 2.86 -14.74 -12.00
C TRP A 83 4.25 -14.71 -12.60
N ARG A 84 4.78 -13.52 -12.84
CA ARG A 84 6.15 -13.34 -13.34
C ARG A 84 6.93 -12.46 -12.39
N SER A 85 8.18 -12.84 -12.11
CA SER A 85 9.07 -12.02 -11.30
C SER A 85 9.77 -10.96 -12.14
N VAL A 86 9.95 -9.79 -11.54
CA VAL A 86 10.80 -8.70 -12.05
C VAL A 86 12.07 -8.53 -11.21
N SER A 87 12.24 -9.31 -10.16
CA SER A 87 13.39 -9.20 -9.25
C SER A 87 14.65 -9.81 -9.84
N ASP A 88 15.78 -9.24 -9.45
CA ASP A 88 17.09 -9.74 -9.82
C ASP A 88 17.28 -11.19 -9.37
N GLY A 89 17.92 -12.01 -10.21
CA GLY A 89 18.05 -13.45 -9.99
C GLY A 89 16.83 -14.30 -10.38
N PHE A 90 15.64 -13.69 -10.48
CA PHE A 90 14.38 -14.37 -10.86
C PHE A 90 13.71 -13.76 -12.10
N VAL A 91 14.40 -12.91 -12.84
CA VAL A 91 13.87 -12.23 -14.03
C VAL A 91 13.24 -13.23 -15.01
N ASP A 92 12.00 -12.96 -15.42
CA ASP A 92 11.17 -13.78 -16.32
C ASP A 92 10.85 -15.20 -15.82
N THR A 93 11.20 -15.53 -14.57
CA THR A 93 10.71 -16.77 -13.94
C THR A 93 9.22 -16.64 -13.64
N THR A 94 8.50 -17.77 -13.70
CA THR A 94 7.06 -17.80 -13.50
C THR A 94 6.63 -18.68 -12.34
N HIS A 95 5.64 -18.22 -11.60
CA HIS A 95 5.01 -18.93 -10.49
C HIS A 95 3.49 -19.05 -10.69
N TYR A 96 2.86 -19.96 -9.95
CA TYR A 96 1.43 -20.22 -9.95
C TYR A 96 0.79 -19.75 -8.64
N ASN A 97 -0.53 -19.56 -8.62
CA ASN A 97 -1.24 -18.95 -7.48
C ASN A 97 -0.95 -19.64 -6.15
N ALA A 98 -0.92 -20.98 -6.13
CA ALA A 98 -0.65 -21.72 -4.90
C ALA A 98 0.78 -21.55 -4.37
N LEU A 99 1.75 -21.21 -5.21
CA LEU A 99 3.11 -20.91 -4.75
C LEU A 99 3.18 -19.51 -4.15
N ILE A 100 2.61 -18.52 -4.84
CA ILE A 100 2.50 -17.12 -4.35
C ILE A 100 1.78 -17.08 -3.01
N ASN A 101 0.62 -17.74 -2.91
CA ASN A 101 -0.13 -17.83 -1.65
C ASN A 101 0.68 -18.43 -0.49
N ASN A 102 1.64 -19.33 -0.75
CA ASN A 102 2.41 -19.98 0.31
C ASN A 102 3.68 -19.20 0.68
N ARG A 103 4.16 -18.32 -0.20
CA ARG A 103 5.44 -17.62 -0.07
C ARG A 103 5.31 -16.11 0.09
N SER A 104 4.10 -15.57 0.01
CA SER A 104 3.89 -14.14 0.20
C SER A 104 4.25 -13.69 1.62
N GLU A 105 4.75 -12.46 1.73
CA GLU A 105 5.01 -11.78 3.01
C GLU A 105 3.79 -11.85 3.94
N ILE A 106 2.59 -11.72 3.36
CA ILE A 106 1.32 -11.74 4.10
C ILE A 106 1.05 -13.11 4.72
N THR A 107 1.32 -14.19 4.00
CA THR A 107 1.18 -15.55 4.55
C THR A 107 2.20 -15.83 5.63
N ALA A 108 3.43 -15.34 5.48
CA ALA A 108 4.45 -15.48 6.50
C ALA A 108 4.06 -14.75 7.80
N GLU A 109 3.59 -13.52 7.67
CA GLU A 109 3.22 -12.67 8.80
C GLU A 109 1.95 -13.15 9.53
N PHE A 110 0.92 -13.55 8.77
CA PHE A 110 -0.41 -13.85 9.34
C PHE A 110 -0.78 -15.33 9.36
N GLY A 111 0.07 -16.20 8.80
CA GLY A 111 -0.18 -17.64 8.66
C GLY A 111 -1.30 -17.99 7.67
N ARG A 112 -1.70 -17.06 6.80
CA ARG A 112 -2.78 -17.26 5.82
C ARG A 112 -2.65 -16.32 4.60
N PRO A 113 -3.06 -16.77 3.40
CA PRO A 113 -2.97 -16.00 2.17
C PRO A 113 -4.11 -14.99 1.98
N ASP A 114 -5.10 -14.97 2.86
CA ASP A 114 -6.19 -14.03 2.82
C ASP A 114 -6.39 -13.36 4.17
N ARG A 115 -6.59 -12.05 4.16
CA ARG A 115 -6.85 -11.26 5.35
C ARG A 115 -7.89 -10.21 5.04
N LYS A 116 -8.94 -10.16 5.85
CA LYS A 116 -9.89 -9.06 5.79
C LYS A 116 -9.34 -7.82 6.44
N GLY A 117 -9.46 -6.70 5.75
CA GLY A 117 -9.08 -5.38 6.25
C GLY A 117 -10.04 -4.86 7.31
N ILE A 118 -9.59 -3.89 8.10
CA ILE A 118 -10.46 -3.15 9.04
C ILE A 118 -11.61 -2.48 8.28
N PHE A 119 -11.33 -1.80 7.17
CA PHE A 119 -12.34 -1.11 6.36
C PHE A 119 -13.34 -2.07 5.69
N GLU A 120 -12.98 -3.33 5.51
CA GLU A 120 -13.89 -4.34 4.93
C GLU A 120 -14.93 -4.86 5.92
N THR A 121 -14.80 -4.49 7.20
CA THR A 121 -15.75 -4.90 8.24
C THR A 121 -17.14 -4.37 7.91
N LYS A 122 -18.07 -5.29 7.65
CA LYS A 122 -19.45 -4.97 7.27
C LYS A 122 -20.29 -4.66 8.51
N ARG A 123 -21.36 -3.88 8.31
CA ARG A 123 -22.39 -3.57 9.34
C ARG A 123 -21.89 -2.82 10.57
N VAL A 124 -20.79 -2.10 10.44
CA VAL A 124 -20.26 -1.20 11.48
C VAL A 124 -20.24 0.21 10.93
N THR A 125 -20.24 1.21 11.81
CA THR A 125 -20.00 2.60 11.40
C THR A 125 -18.50 2.89 11.37
N THR A 126 -18.08 3.88 10.58
CA THR A 126 -16.66 4.28 10.55
C THR A 126 -16.17 4.72 11.94
N SER A 127 -17.03 5.34 12.74
CA SER A 127 -16.74 5.70 14.14
C SER A 127 -16.40 4.50 15.02
N GLU A 128 -17.01 3.34 14.78
CA GLU A 128 -16.69 2.10 15.50
C GLU A 128 -15.35 1.50 15.07
N LEU A 129 -14.85 1.85 13.88
CA LEU A 129 -13.57 1.39 13.35
C LEU A 129 -12.38 2.20 13.86
N ILE A 130 -12.58 3.47 14.26
CA ILE A 130 -11.51 4.39 14.68
C ILE A 130 -10.58 3.79 15.75
N PRO A 131 -11.06 3.13 16.81
CA PRO A 131 -10.16 2.55 17.82
C PRO A 131 -9.23 1.48 17.24
N TYR A 132 -9.72 0.68 16.30
CA TYR A 132 -8.94 -0.38 15.65
C TYR A 132 -7.91 0.19 14.67
N ILE A 133 -8.27 1.24 13.95
CA ILE A 133 -7.36 1.98 13.08
C ILE A 133 -6.25 2.62 13.92
N GLY A 134 -6.60 3.33 15.01
CA GLY A 134 -5.63 3.96 15.90
C GLY A 134 -4.68 2.95 16.55
N THR A 135 -5.20 1.80 17.00
CA THR A 135 -4.36 0.72 17.54
C THR A 135 -3.40 0.17 16.47
N SER A 136 -3.87 0.02 15.23
CA SER A 136 -3.04 -0.46 14.12
C SER A 136 -1.96 0.55 13.74
N LEU A 137 -2.27 1.85 13.73
CA LEU A 137 -1.30 2.92 13.48
C LEU A 137 -0.24 2.97 14.59
N HIS A 138 -0.64 2.81 15.85
CA HIS A 138 0.32 2.75 16.95
C HIS A 138 1.23 1.52 16.86
N ALA A 139 0.68 0.35 16.52
CA ALA A 139 1.48 -0.84 16.28
C ALA A 139 2.47 -0.65 15.12
N PHE A 140 2.04 -0.01 14.03
CA PHE A 140 2.91 0.33 12.90
C PHE A 140 4.04 1.28 13.32
N GLN A 141 3.71 2.38 14.02
CA GLN A 141 4.72 3.28 14.58
C GLN A 141 5.76 2.54 15.43
N CYS A 142 5.32 1.60 16.28
CA CYS A 142 6.24 0.80 17.08
C CYS A 142 7.15 -0.10 16.24
N ARG A 143 6.62 -0.78 15.21
CA ARG A 143 7.45 -1.63 14.33
C ARG A 143 8.49 -0.81 13.57
N LEU A 144 8.14 0.38 13.11
CA LEU A 144 9.07 1.31 12.48
C LEU A 144 10.17 1.73 13.46
N LEU A 145 9.82 2.19 14.67
CA LEU A 145 10.80 2.63 15.66
C LEU A 145 11.73 1.49 16.11
N LEU A 146 11.18 0.28 16.29
CA LEU A 146 11.97 -0.90 16.56
C LEU A 146 12.94 -1.21 15.41
N LEU A 147 12.56 -1.00 14.15
CA LEU A 147 13.46 -1.20 13.02
C LEU A 147 14.68 -0.27 13.08
N CYS A 148 14.53 1.03 13.40
CA CYS A 148 15.71 1.90 13.55
C CYS A 148 16.58 1.49 14.74
N GLU A 149 15.98 0.99 15.83
CA GLU A 149 16.76 0.45 16.94
C GLU A 149 17.47 -0.86 16.54
N THR A 150 16.84 -1.73 15.73
CA THR A 150 17.47 -2.90 15.12
C THR A 150 18.70 -2.49 14.31
N VAL A 151 18.60 -1.44 13.49
CA VAL A 151 19.73 -0.91 12.73
C VAL A 151 20.83 -0.42 13.66
N ASN A 152 20.48 0.32 14.70
CA ASN A 152 21.44 0.85 15.68
C ASN A 152 22.20 -0.26 16.41
N VAL A 153 21.50 -1.33 16.82
CA VAL A 153 22.09 -2.49 17.49
C VAL A 153 22.89 -3.36 16.50
N SER A 154 22.47 -3.46 15.24
CA SER A 154 23.16 -4.24 14.19
C SER A 154 24.56 -3.69 13.92
N LYS A 155 24.77 -2.38 14.04
CA LYS A 155 26.09 -1.74 13.85
C LYS A 155 27.19 -2.28 14.76
N ALA A 156 26.83 -2.79 15.93
CA ALA A 156 27.80 -3.32 16.90
C ALA A 156 28.30 -4.73 16.58
N HIS A 157 27.78 -5.37 15.52
CA HIS A 157 28.14 -6.71 15.10
C HIS A 157 29.11 -6.66 13.92
N ASP A 158 30.06 -7.59 13.88
CA ASP A 158 31.12 -7.69 12.86
C ASP A 158 31.01 -8.98 12.02
N GLU A 159 29.93 -9.76 12.19
CA GLU A 159 29.75 -11.05 11.51
C GLU A 159 29.02 -10.85 10.17
N ASP A 160 29.43 -11.50 9.08
CA ASP A 160 28.74 -11.39 7.77
C ASP A 160 27.34 -12.07 7.76
N THR A 161 26.82 -12.51 8.91
CA THR A 161 25.59 -13.29 9.04
C THR A 161 24.60 -12.61 9.98
N SER A 162 23.29 -12.79 9.74
CA SER A 162 22.27 -12.28 10.63
C SER A 162 22.33 -12.96 12.00
N VAL A 163 22.22 -12.16 13.06
CA VAL A 163 22.25 -12.60 14.46
C VAL A 163 20.95 -12.20 15.13
N GLU A 164 20.37 -13.09 15.93
CA GLU A 164 19.19 -12.74 16.73
C GLU A 164 19.56 -11.70 17.79
N ILE A 165 18.89 -10.55 17.73
CA ILE A 165 19.06 -9.42 18.65
C ILE A 165 17.75 -9.07 19.32
N ASP A 166 17.82 -8.78 20.62
CA ASP A 166 16.68 -8.32 21.40
C ASP A 166 16.59 -6.79 21.33
N VAL A 167 15.51 -6.30 20.74
CA VAL A 167 15.32 -4.87 20.46
C VAL A 167 14.16 -4.33 21.29
N SER A 168 14.37 -3.16 21.90
CA SER A 168 13.39 -2.53 22.77
C SER A 168 13.38 -1.02 22.61
N TYR A 169 12.19 -0.45 22.39
CA TYR A 169 11.97 0.98 22.29
C TYR A 169 10.94 1.44 23.33
N PRO A 170 11.12 2.60 24.00
CA PRO A 170 10.20 3.07 25.03
C PRO A 170 8.74 3.15 24.55
N GLY A 171 7.84 2.44 25.23
CA GLY A 171 6.42 2.39 24.89
C GLY A 171 6.02 1.31 23.89
N CYS A 172 6.99 0.61 23.31
CA CYS A 172 6.77 -0.53 22.43
C CYS A 172 7.05 -1.85 23.16
N MET A 173 6.47 -2.94 22.66
CA MET A 173 6.76 -4.28 23.17
C MET A 173 8.15 -4.70 22.68
N GLN A 174 8.94 -5.31 23.56
CA GLN A 174 10.24 -5.88 23.18
C GLN A 174 10.03 -7.02 22.18
N GLU A 175 10.88 -7.06 21.15
CA GLU A 175 10.83 -8.04 20.08
C GLU A 175 12.24 -8.56 19.79
N THR A 176 12.35 -9.86 19.53
CA THR A 176 13.59 -10.45 19.02
C THR A 176 13.55 -10.36 17.50
N ARG A 177 14.55 -9.73 16.91
CA ARG A 177 14.69 -9.50 15.46
C ARG A 177 16.04 -10.01 14.98
N GLU A 178 16.15 -10.32 13.70
CA GLU A 178 17.44 -10.59 13.08
C GLU A 178 18.18 -9.27 12.85
N SER A 179 19.49 -9.26 13.10
CA SER A 179 20.36 -8.14 12.74
C SER A 179 20.48 -8.04 11.23
N ILE A 180 20.67 -6.81 10.73
CA ILE A 180 20.79 -6.53 9.30
C ILE A 180 22.28 -6.59 8.93
N PRO A 181 22.74 -7.64 8.20
CA PRO A 181 24.16 -7.83 7.90
C PRO A 181 24.79 -6.66 7.13
N GLU A 182 24.02 -6.03 6.24
CA GLU A 182 24.42 -4.86 5.46
C GLU A 182 24.74 -3.65 6.36
N CYS A 183 24.15 -3.62 7.55
CA CYS A 183 24.33 -2.58 8.56
C CYS A 183 25.39 -2.93 9.63
N HIS A 184 26.15 -4.02 9.46
CA HIS A 184 27.26 -4.36 10.35
C HIS A 184 28.45 -3.43 10.06
N ILE A 185 28.62 -2.39 10.88
CA ILE A 185 29.63 -1.36 10.71
C ILE A 185 30.78 -1.66 11.67
N ASN A 186 31.85 -2.26 11.14
CA ASN A 186 33.07 -2.42 11.91
C ASN A 186 33.64 -1.04 12.32
N ASN A 187 34.28 -0.97 13.49
CA ASN A 187 34.79 0.27 14.13
C ASN A 187 35.81 1.08 13.31
N GLU A 188 36.12 0.66 12.08
CA GLU A 188 37.08 1.28 11.17
C GLU A 188 36.45 2.32 10.22
N ARG A 189 35.11 2.48 10.21
CA ARG A 189 34.41 3.43 9.33
C ARG A 189 34.36 4.87 9.84
N PRO A 190 34.22 5.86 8.94
CA PRO A 190 34.08 7.25 9.33
C PRO A 190 32.74 7.51 10.04
N ILE A 191 32.79 8.33 11.09
CA ILE A 191 31.62 8.76 11.90
C ILE A 191 30.50 9.39 11.03
N SER A 192 30.83 9.90 9.84
CA SER A 192 29.84 10.47 8.91
C SER A 192 28.77 9.47 8.49
N ASP A 193 29.16 8.22 8.27
CA ASP A 193 28.31 7.20 7.68
C ASP A 193 27.33 6.66 8.71
N ASP A 194 27.80 6.52 9.95
CA ASP A 194 26.98 6.19 11.11
C ASP A 194 25.86 7.22 11.33
N ILE A 195 26.22 8.51 11.33
CA ILE A 195 25.26 9.63 11.46
C ILE A 195 24.27 9.63 10.30
N MET A 196 24.73 9.36 9.07
CA MET A 196 23.88 9.33 7.89
C MET A 196 22.82 8.22 8.00
N ILE A 197 23.21 7.01 8.40
CA ILE A 197 22.29 5.87 8.54
C ILE A 197 21.21 6.15 9.62
N VAL A 198 21.60 6.67 10.79
CA VAL A 198 20.63 6.99 11.85
C VAL A 198 19.66 8.07 11.39
N ASN A 199 20.18 9.18 10.86
CA ASN A 199 19.34 10.29 10.43
C ASN A 199 18.40 9.88 9.30
N ASN A 200 18.87 9.06 8.35
CA ASN A 200 18.05 8.57 7.25
C ASN A 200 16.88 7.71 7.77
N CYS A 201 17.15 6.82 8.72
CA CYS A 201 16.11 5.98 9.32
C CYS A 201 15.05 6.82 10.06
N GLU A 202 15.47 7.78 10.89
CA GLU A 202 14.56 8.66 11.63
C GLU A 202 13.73 9.56 10.69
N GLU A 203 14.36 10.11 9.65
CA GLU A 203 13.70 10.95 8.66
C GLU A 203 12.68 10.13 7.84
N ALA A 204 13.07 8.95 7.35
CA ALA A 204 12.20 8.08 6.58
C ALA A 204 10.97 7.65 7.39
N ILE A 205 11.13 7.29 8.66
CA ILE A 205 9.99 6.97 9.55
C ILE A 205 9.05 8.16 9.70
N THR A 206 9.62 9.35 9.96
CA THR A 206 8.81 10.55 10.17
C THR A 206 7.97 10.87 8.93
N GLN A 207 8.61 10.87 7.76
CA GLN A 207 7.94 11.10 6.49
C GLN A 207 6.85 10.03 6.20
N LEU A 208 7.16 8.76 6.46
CA LEU A 208 6.23 7.65 6.24
C LEU A 208 5.01 7.73 7.15
N LEU A 209 5.21 8.05 8.43
CA LEU A 209 4.12 8.19 9.40
C LEU A 209 3.24 9.40 9.11
N GLU A 210 3.83 10.54 8.73
CA GLU A 210 3.08 11.74 8.34
C GLU A 210 2.24 11.45 7.09
N GLN A 211 2.84 10.88 6.06
CA GLN A 211 2.13 10.52 4.82
C GLN A 211 1.00 9.51 5.09
N GLU A 212 1.24 8.48 5.89
CA GLU A 212 0.20 7.51 6.21
C GLU A 212 -0.91 8.09 7.08
N ALA A 213 -0.61 9.00 8.01
CA ALA A 213 -1.65 9.69 8.78
C ALA A 213 -2.62 10.48 7.87
N GLU A 214 -2.09 11.19 6.86
CA GLU A 214 -2.91 11.90 5.87
C GLU A 214 -3.75 10.95 5.00
N ILE A 215 -3.15 9.85 4.54
CA ILE A 215 -3.85 8.84 3.73
C ILE A 215 -4.96 8.17 4.54
N ILE A 216 -4.71 7.86 5.82
CA ILE A 216 -5.70 7.26 6.71
C ILE A 216 -6.86 8.23 6.97
N ASP A 217 -6.57 9.51 7.19
CA ASP A 217 -7.62 10.53 7.35
C ASP A 217 -8.53 10.58 6.10
N LEU A 218 -7.93 10.61 4.91
CA LEU A 218 -8.67 10.54 3.65
C LEU A 218 -9.49 9.24 3.53
N ALA A 219 -8.91 8.09 3.88
CA ALA A 219 -9.59 6.80 3.83
C ALA A 219 -10.78 6.72 4.80
N ILE A 220 -10.63 7.29 6.02
CA ILE A 220 -11.71 7.41 7.01
C ILE A 220 -12.83 8.29 6.47
N GLN A 221 -12.51 9.44 5.90
CA GLN A 221 -13.52 10.34 5.33
C GLN A 221 -14.28 9.67 4.18
N TYR A 222 -13.56 8.96 3.30
CA TYR A 222 -14.16 8.22 2.21
C TYR A 222 -15.08 7.09 2.70
N ASP A 223 -14.61 6.25 3.65
CA ASP A 223 -15.42 5.17 4.23
C ASP A 223 -16.66 5.71 4.95
N ALA A 224 -16.52 6.81 5.70
CA ALA A 224 -17.64 7.48 6.36
C ALA A 224 -18.68 7.97 5.36
N ALA A 225 -18.26 8.67 4.31
CA ALA A 225 -19.15 9.13 3.25
C ALA A 225 -19.86 7.96 2.57
N TYR A 226 -19.12 6.90 2.21
CA TYR A 226 -19.67 5.71 1.57
C TYR A 226 -20.71 5.01 2.44
N ARG A 227 -20.40 4.76 3.72
CA ARG A 227 -21.34 4.11 4.65
C ARG A 227 -22.57 4.95 4.93
N THR A 228 -22.43 6.27 5.07
CA THR A 228 -23.57 7.19 5.22
C THR A 228 -24.47 7.17 3.98
N LEU A 229 -23.90 7.17 2.77
CA LEU A 229 -24.68 7.05 1.54
C LEU A 229 -25.47 5.74 1.47
N LEU A 230 -24.86 4.62 1.87
CA LEU A 230 -25.56 3.33 1.95
C LEU A 230 -26.72 3.34 2.97
N GLN A 231 -26.53 3.98 4.12
CA GLN A 231 -27.60 4.14 5.11
C GLN A 231 -28.75 5.00 4.59
N ILE A 232 -28.44 6.12 3.92
CA ILE A 232 -29.46 6.98 3.30
C ILE A 232 -30.20 6.21 2.21
N ALA A 233 -29.49 5.49 1.34
CA ALA A 233 -30.10 4.69 0.28
C ALA A 233 -31.05 3.62 0.86
N GLY A 234 -30.64 2.93 1.91
CA GLY A 234 -31.50 1.96 2.61
C GLY A 234 -32.74 2.61 3.24
N ASN A 235 -32.59 3.76 3.90
CA ASN A 235 -33.71 4.48 4.49
C ASN A 235 -34.67 5.05 3.43
N VAL A 236 -34.16 5.50 2.29
CA VAL A 236 -34.96 5.99 1.16
C VAL A 236 -35.74 4.85 0.50
N ASP A 237 -35.13 3.67 0.33
CA ASP A 237 -35.83 2.50 -0.19
C ASP A 237 -37.00 2.09 0.73
N ILE A 238 -36.77 2.02 2.04
CA ILE A 238 -37.83 1.77 3.04
C ILE A 238 -38.91 2.85 2.97
N PHE A 239 -38.53 4.12 2.88
CA PHE A 239 -39.46 5.23 2.75
C PHE A 239 -40.32 5.08 1.48
N ILE A 240 -39.73 4.78 0.32
CA ILE A 240 -40.47 4.60 -0.93
C ILE A 240 -41.43 3.41 -0.82
N GLN A 241 -41.00 2.29 -0.24
CA GLN A 241 -41.84 1.11 -0.05
C GLN A 241 -43.06 1.41 0.82
N GLU A 242 -42.88 2.12 1.93
CA GLU A 242 -43.97 2.45 2.86
C GLU A 242 -44.89 3.56 2.33
N PHE A 243 -44.31 4.59 1.71
CA PHE A 243 -45.05 5.79 1.29
C PHE A 243 -45.63 5.72 -0.12
N HIS A 244 -45.39 4.67 -0.90
CA HIS A 244 -45.96 4.59 -2.26
C HIS A 244 -47.51 4.64 -2.25
N TRP A 245 -48.16 4.01 -1.27
CA TRP A 245 -49.62 4.06 -1.12
C TRP A 245 -50.14 5.42 -0.61
N PRO A 246 -49.62 5.96 0.51
CA PRO A 246 -49.99 7.29 0.98
C PRO A 246 -49.74 8.40 -0.05
N MET A 247 -48.59 8.39 -0.75
CA MET A 247 -48.28 9.40 -1.76
C MET A 247 -49.21 9.30 -2.95
N THR A 248 -49.47 8.11 -3.50
CA THR A 248 -50.41 7.97 -4.63
C THR A 248 -51.83 8.38 -4.24
N HIS A 249 -52.25 8.15 -2.99
CA HIS A 249 -53.54 8.60 -2.49
C HIS A 249 -53.60 10.13 -2.34
N SER A 250 -52.56 10.73 -1.78
CA SER A 250 -52.47 12.18 -1.58
C SER A 250 -52.37 12.94 -2.91
N LEU A 251 -51.62 12.41 -3.88
CA LEU A 251 -51.54 12.95 -5.24
C LEU A 251 -52.89 12.87 -5.96
N ARG A 252 -53.60 11.74 -5.83
CA ARG A 252 -54.97 11.63 -6.36
C ARG A 252 -55.91 12.64 -5.72
N GLN A 253 -55.88 12.79 -4.40
CA GLN A 253 -56.71 13.78 -3.71
C GLN A 253 -56.35 15.22 -4.14
N ALA A 254 -55.07 15.53 -4.33
CA ALA A 254 -54.65 16.83 -4.84
C ALA A 254 -55.10 17.06 -6.30
N ILE A 255 -55.04 16.05 -7.16
CA ILE A 255 -55.55 16.10 -8.54
C ILE A 255 -57.08 16.25 -8.54
N ASP A 256 -57.80 15.54 -7.68
CA ASP A 256 -59.26 15.67 -7.55
C ASP A 256 -59.64 17.06 -7.06
N VAL A 257 -58.89 17.63 -6.11
CA VAL A 257 -59.05 19.01 -5.64
C VAL A 257 -58.73 20.00 -6.75
N MET A 258 -57.63 19.85 -7.49
CA MET A 258 -57.30 20.69 -8.66
C MET A 258 -58.34 20.57 -9.78
N GLY A 259 -58.86 19.37 -10.03
CA GLY A 259 -59.96 19.13 -10.95
C GLY A 259 -61.27 19.77 -10.49
N SER A 260 -61.50 19.82 -9.17
CA SER A 260 -62.63 20.55 -8.58
C SER A 260 -62.49 22.07 -8.76
N PHE A 261 -61.27 22.62 -8.69
CA PHE A 261 -60.98 24.03 -8.97
C PHE A 261 -61.09 24.38 -10.46
N GLY A 262 -60.88 23.42 -11.36
CA GLY A 262 -61.14 23.58 -12.80
C GLY A 262 -62.62 23.79 -13.17
N ARG A 263 -63.56 23.59 -12.23
CA ARG A 263 -65.00 23.91 -12.39
C ARG A 263 -65.40 25.27 -11.82
N ILE A 264 -64.48 26.00 -11.19
CA ILE A 264 -64.75 27.37 -10.69
C ILE A 264 -64.29 28.36 -11.76
N PRO A 265 -65.20 29.11 -12.41
CA PRO A 265 -64.94 29.86 -13.64
C PRO A 265 -64.15 31.17 -13.44
N CYS A 266 -63.19 31.22 -12.49
CA CYS A 266 -62.31 32.39 -12.25
C CYS A 266 -60.90 32.02 -11.72
N PHE A 267 -60.46 30.75 -11.72
CA PHE A 267 -59.13 30.39 -11.16
C PHE A 267 -58.01 30.27 -12.22
N LEU A 268 -58.38 30.15 -13.49
CA LEU A 268 -57.45 30.37 -14.61
C LEU A 268 -57.42 31.88 -14.88
N SER A 269 -56.23 32.42 -15.12
CA SER A 269 -55.92 33.85 -15.29
C SER A 269 -56.60 34.55 -16.49
N SER A 270 -57.73 34.06 -16.96
CA SER A 270 -58.60 34.66 -17.98
C SER A 270 -59.86 35.23 -17.33
N CYS A 271 -59.69 36.15 -16.38
CA CYS A 271 -60.74 37.13 -16.09
C CYS A 271 -60.62 38.22 -17.17
N GLU A 272 -61.21 37.99 -18.34
CA GLU A 272 -61.55 39.09 -19.24
C GLU A 272 -62.61 39.97 -18.57
N ALA A 273 -62.36 41.28 -18.58
CA ALA A 273 -63.09 42.28 -17.81
C ALA A 273 -64.55 42.45 -18.24
N TYR A 274 -65.42 42.73 -17.27
CA TYR A 274 -66.78 43.28 -17.46
C TYR A 274 -66.90 44.53 -16.57
N PRO A 275 -67.55 45.64 -16.98
CA PRO A 275 -68.45 45.80 -18.13
C PRO A 275 -67.77 46.24 -19.45
N PRO A 276 -68.44 46.04 -20.62
CA PRO A 276 -67.94 46.47 -21.92
C PRO A 276 -67.84 48.00 -21.98
N LEU A 277 -66.79 48.48 -22.66
CA LEU A 277 -66.66 49.89 -23.01
C LEU A 277 -67.63 50.20 -24.17
N ASP A 278 -68.47 51.22 -23.99
CA ASP A 278 -69.27 51.84 -25.06
C ASP A 278 -68.38 52.40 -26.19
#